data_AF-A0A920K1P5-F1
#
_entry.id   AF-A0A920K1P5-F1
#
_cell.length_a   1.000
_cell.length_b   1.000
_cell.length_c   1.000
_cell.angle_alpha   90.00
_cell.angle_beta   90.00
_cell.angle_gamma   90.00
#
_symmetry.space_group_name_H-M   'P 1'
#
loop_
_entity.id
_entity.type
_entity.pdbx_description
1 polymer ?
#
loop_
_entity_poly.entity_id
_entity_poly.type
_entity_poly.pdbx_seq_one_letter_code
_entity_poly.pdbx_strand_id
1 'polypeptide(L)' 'MAFKIKMAPIITELNSNQIKNWINEGIISGGMIPKTETALMALEGGVRGVVILDGRVPNACLLELFTEHGAGSLIRA' A
#
# COMPACT_ATOMS: atom_id res chain seq x y z
N MET A 1 -6.58 -5.77 13.62
CA MET A 1 -5.37 -5.17 13.05
C MET A 1 -5.58 -4.65 11.63
N ALA A 2 -6.51 -3.69 11.48
CA ALA A 2 -6.67 -2.97 10.22
C ALA A 2 -5.51 -1.97 10.21
N PHE A 3 -4.61 -2.10 9.26
CA PHE A 3 -3.37 -1.34 9.29
C PHE A 3 -3.64 0.06 8.74
N LYS A 4 -3.74 1.02 9.67
CA LYS A 4 -3.77 2.45 9.41
C LYS A 4 -2.34 2.96 9.31
N ILE A 5 -2.00 3.64 8.21
CA ILE A 5 -0.93 4.64 8.22
C ILE A 5 -1.32 5.67 9.29
N LYS A 6 -0.42 5.99 10.21
CA LYS A 6 -0.71 6.79 11.40
C LYS A 6 -1.31 8.14 10.96
N MET A 7 -2.62 8.32 11.17
CA MET A 7 -3.43 9.51 10.84
C MET A 7 -3.59 9.91 9.35
N ALA A 8 -3.86 8.98 8.44
CA ALA A 8 -4.35 9.37 7.11
C ALA A 8 -5.49 8.45 6.62
N PRO A 9 -6.43 8.97 5.79
CA PRO A 9 -7.41 8.14 5.07
C PRO A 9 -6.71 7.05 4.24
N ILE A 10 -7.46 6.08 3.73
CA ILE A 10 -6.95 5.10 2.74
C ILE A 10 -6.27 5.90 1.64
N ILE A 11 -4.95 5.74 1.54
CA ILE A 11 -4.16 6.50 0.58
C ILE A 11 -4.24 5.71 -0.71
N THR A 12 -5.02 6.26 -1.64
CA THR A 12 -5.37 5.62 -2.91
C THR A 12 -4.21 5.65 -3.91
N GLU A 13 -3.20 6.49 -3.69
CA GLU A 13 -2.05 6.57 -4.59
C GLU A 13 -0.80 7.11 -3.86
N LEU A 14 0.30 6.39 -3.98
CA LEU A 14 1.59 6.73 -3.37
C LEU A 14 2.68 6.66 -4.43
N ASN A 15 3.45 7.74 -4.58
CA ASN A 15 4.64 7.74 -5.42
C ASN A 15 5.89 7.28 -4.64
N SER A 16 6.92 6.88 -5.36
CA SER A 16 8.15 6.31 -4.79
C SER A 16 8.91 7.28 -3.86
N ASN A 17 8.87 8.58 -4.15
CA ASN A 17 9.52 9.60 -3.33
C ASN A 17 8.79 9.83 -1.99
N GLN A 18 7.46 9.81 -1.99
CA GLN A 18 6.64 9.91 -0.78
C GLN A 18 6.90 8.74 0.16
N ILE A 19 7.00 7.52 -0.37
CA ILE A 19 7.31 6.33 0.43
C ILE A 19 8.66 6.49 1.13
N LYS A 20 9.70 6.92 0.41
CA LYS A 20 11.04 7.17 1.00
C LYS A 20 10.99 8.23 2.09
N ASN A 21 10.29 9.34 1.85
CA ASN A 21 10.13 10.41 2.84
C ASN A 21 9.41 9.90 4.10
N TRP A 22 8.35 9.11 3.95
CA TRP A 22 7.58 8.60 5.08
C TRP A 22 8.30 7.50 5.87
N ILE A 23 9.22 6.76 5.25
CA ILE A 23 10.15 5.89 5.97
C ILE A 23 11.06 6.75 6.86
N ASN A 24 11.62 7.84 6.31
CA ASN A 24 12.50 8.75 7.05
C ASN A 24 11.77 9.49 8.18
N GLU A 25 10.52 9.90 7.97
CA GLU A 25 9.66 10.54 8.97
C GLU A 25 9.11 9.56 10.02
N GLY A 26 9.35 8.25 9.85
CA GLY A 26 8.87 7.20 10.76
C GLY A 26 7.37 6.90 10.64
N ILE A 27 6.69 7.44 9.64
CA ILE A 27 5.28 7.16 9.31
C ILE A 27 5.15 5.71 8.82
N ILE A 28 6.05 5.26 7.94
CA ILE A 28 6.20 3.85 7.56
C ILE A 28 7.29 3.26 8.44
N SER A 29 6.94 2.23 9.22
CA SER A 29 7.86 1.63 10.19
C SER A 29 7.65 0.13 10.36
N GLY A 30 8.64 -0.52 10.98
CA GLY A 30 8.65 -1.94 11.27
C GLY A 30 8.51 -2.80 10.01
N GLY A 31 7.68 -3.84 10.08
CA GLY A 31 7.44 -4.76 8.96
C GLY A 31 6.77 -4.13 7.73
N MET A 32 6.39 -2.84 7.78
CA MET A 32 5.87 -2.13 6.62
C MET A 32 6.97 -1.70 5.65
N ILE A 33 8.17 -1.40 6.15
CA ILE A 33 9.34 -1.02 5.32
C ILE A 33 9.60 -2.06 4.23
N PRO A 34 9.82 -3.37 4.54
CA PRO A 34 10.09 -4.37 3.50
C PRO A 34 8.88 -4.61 2.57
N LYS A 35 7.65 -4.35 3.02
CA LYS A 35 6.45 -4.45 2.17
C LYS A 35 6.41 -3.34 1.13
N THR A 36 6.68 -2.11 1.56
CA THR A 36 6.72 -0.96 0.66
C THR A 36 7.92 -1.01 -0.29
N GLU A 37 9.08 -1.49 0.17
CA GLU A 37 10.25 -1.72 -0.71
C GLU A 37 9.95 -2.78 -1.77
N THR A 38 9.30 -3.89 -1.40
CA THR A 38 8.87 -4.92 -2.37
C THR A 38 7.89 -4.36 -3.40
N ALA A 39 6.96 -3.51 -2.98
CA ALA A 39 6.02 -2.85 -3.89
C ALA A 39 6.76 -1.93 -4.88
N LEU A 40 7.74 -1.16 -4.40
CA LEU A 40 8.56 -0.30 -5.27
C LEU A 40 9.36 -1.11 -6.29
N MET A 41 10.02 -2.19 -5.86
CA MET A 41 10.75 -3.07 -6.78
C MET A 41 9.85 -3.68 -7.86
N ALA A 42 8.61 -4.04 -7.52
CA ALA A 42 7.65 -4.54 -8.50
C ALA A 42 7.25 -3.47 -9.54
N LEU A 43 7.04 -2.22 -9.10
CA LEU A 43 6.75 -1.10 -10.01
C LEU A 43 7.95 -0.79 -10.92
N GLU A 44 9.16 -0.76 -10.38
CA GLU A 44 10.41 -0.61 -11.16
C GLU A 44 10.59 -1.76 -12.17
N GLY A 45 10.10 -2.96 -11.84
CA GLY A 45 10.05 -4.12 -12.72
C GLY A 45 8.95 -4.08 -13.80
N GLY A 46 8.17 -3.01 -13.90
CA GLY A 46 7.16 -2.81 -14.94
C GLY A 46 5.73 -3.22 -14.55
N VAL A 47 5.47 -3.54 -13.28
CA VAL A 47 4.11 -3.76 -12.78
C VAL A 47 3.36 -2.43 -12.75
N ARG A 48 2.10 -2.41 -13.22
CA ARG A 48 1.30 -1.17 -13.33
C ARG A 48 0.81 -0.60 -11.99
N GLY A 49 0.79 -1.42 -10.95
CA GLY A 49 0.28 -1.03 -9.64
C GLY A 49 0.37 -2.18 -8.65
N VAL A 50 0.55 -1.84 -7.38
CA VAL A 50 0.63 -2.79 -6.27
C VAL A 50 -0.40 -2.39 -5.23
N VAL A 51 -1.14 -3.36 -4.70
CA VAL A 51 -2.11 -3.12 -3.63
C VAL A 51 -1.67 -3.85 -2.37
N ILE A 52 -1.64 -3.13 -1.24
CA ILE A 52 -1.47 -3.72 0.09
C ILE A 52 -2.86 -3.90 0.71
N LEU A 53 -3.25 -5.16 0.97
CA LEU A 53 -4.57 -5.54 1.48
C LEU A 53 -4.55 -5.91 2.96
N ASP A 54 -5.64 -5.61 3.67
CA ASP A 54 -5.91 -6.18 4.99
C ASP A 54 -6.52 -7.59 4.84
N GLY A 55 -5.66 -8.60 4.85
CA GLY A 55 -6.06 -10.00 4.67
C GLY A 55 -6.98 -10.58 5.77
N ARG A 56 -7.32 -9.82 6.80
CA ARG A 56 -8.28 -10.24 7.83
C ARG A 56 -9.72 -9.91 7.45
N VAL A 57 -9.92 -9.07 6.43
CA VAL A 57 -11.23 -8.81 5.85
C VAL A 57 -11.63 -10.02 5.00
N PRO A 58 -12.81 -10.63 5.24
CA PRO A 58 -13.28 -11.72 4.40
C PRO A 58 -13.37 -11.30 2.94
N ASN A 59 -12.87 -12.15 2.05
CA ASN A 59 -12.88 -11.90 0.61
C ASN A 59 -12.14 -10.61 0.17
N ALA A 60 -11.14 -10.13 0.94
CA ALA A 60 -10.39 -8.90 0.65
C ALA A 60 -9.91 -8.79 -0.81
N CYS A 61 -9.37 -9.87 -1.38
CA CYS A 61 -8.92 -9.88 -2.78
C CYS A 61 -10.08 -9.69 -3.78
N LEU A 62 -11.23 -10.30 -3.52
CA LEU A 62 -12.40 -10.15 -4.39
C LEU A 62 -12.98 -8.74 -4.29
N LEU A 63 -13.05 -8.18 -3.07
CA LEU A 63 -13.49 -6.80 -2.87
C LEU A 63 -12.59 -5.82 -3.61
N GLU A 64 -11.27 -6.01 -3.57
CA GLU A 64 -10.33 -5.16 -4.31
C GLU A 64 -10.52 -5.25 -5.82
N LEU A 65 -10.72 -6.45 -6.36
CA LEU A 65 -10.80 -6.66 -7.81
C LEU A 65 -12.16 -6.28 -8.41
N PHE A 66 -13.23 -6.39 -7.62
CA PHE A 66 -14.61 -6.30 -8.12
C PHE A 66 -15.42 -5.14 -7.52
N THR A 67 -14.78 -4.21 -6.79
CA THR A 67 -15.46 -3.01 -6.29
C THR A 67 -14.69 -1.75 -6.65
N GLU A 68 -15.43 -0.70 -7.00
CA GLU A 68 -14.87 0.62 -7.37
C GLU A 68 -14.08 1.27 -6.22
N HIS A 69 -14.48 1.02 -4.97
CA HIS A 69 -13.85 1.66 -3.81
C HIS A 69 -12.58 0.92 -3.36
N GLY A 70 -12.38 -0.32 -3.79
CA GLY A 70 -11.33 -1.19 -3.28
C GLY A 70 -11.44 -1.47 -1.77
N ALA A 71 -10.55 -2.31 -1.26
CA ALA A 71 -10.40 -2.62 0.16
C ALA A 71 -8.96 -2.43 0.67
N GLY A 72 -8.03 -2.01 -0.21
CA GLY A 72 -6.62 -1.83 0.11
C GLY A 72 -6.08 -0.42 -0.11
N SER A 73 -4.77 -0.30 0.09
CA SER A 73 -3.99 0.88 -0.30
C SER A 73 -3.27 0.58 -1.62
N LEU A 74 -3.47 1.44 -2.61
CA LEU A 74 -2.92 1.28 -3.96
C LEU A 74 -1.67 2.16 -4.14
N ILE A 75 -0.62 1.56 -4.69
CA ILE A 75 0.67 2.18 -4.98
C ILE A 75 0.90 2.09 -6.49
N ARG A 76 1.16 3.24 -7.14
CA ARG A 76 1.40 3.36 -8.58
C ARG A 76 2.53 4.37 -8.83
N ALA A 77 3.18 4.24 -9.98
CA ALA A 77 4.24 5.15 -10.43
C ALA A 77 3.66 6.45 -10.99
#